data_AF-A0A952U8N5-F1
#
_entry.id   AF-A0A952U8N5-F1
#
_cell.length_a   1.000
_cell.length_b   1.000
_cell.length_c   1.000
_cell.angle_alpha   90.00
_cell.angle_beta   90.00
_cell.angle_gamma   90.00
#
_symmetry.space_group_name_H-M   'P 1'
#
loop_
_entity.id
_entity.type
_entity.pdbx_description
1 polymer ?
#
loop_
_entity_poly.entity_id
_entity_poly.type
_entity_poly.pdbx_seq_one_letter_code
_entity_poly.pdbx_strand_id
1 'polypeptide(L)'
;MKTIINYVRKDTWSPYIAGILLGVVGVLAVWLSNSLLGASGGFENLAGIAGKAIAPDLFSNMYFNFIMPPEITWNVILLVGVFFGGMLGAATSGTLLWGKKNAANSDEQWKRTFGPQTWRRWLIAFVGAIVLQFAAGIAGGCTSGLAISGGMLLAPSAFLFIAGMFASGIVTALVIYRRRF
;
A
#
# COMPACT_ATOMS: atom_id res chain seq x y z
N MET A 1 30.49 7.88 9.07
CA MET A 1 29.43 7.03 9.67
C MET A 1 28.33 7.82 10.37
N LYS A 2 28.63 8.77 11.27
CA LYS A 2 27.60 9.56 11.99
C LYS A 2 26.62 10.33 11.08
N THR A 3 27.09 10.86 9.95
CA THR A 3 26.25 11.61 8.98
C THR A 3 25.19 10.73 8.31
N ILE A 4 25.53 9.48 7.98
CA ILE A 4 24.59 8.53 7.34
C ILE A 4 23.52 8.10 8.35
N ILE A 5 23.94 7.79 9.59
CA ILE A 5 23.01 7.42 10.66
C ILE A 5 22.04 8.57 10.95
N ASN A 6 22.54 9.81 11.02
CA ASN A 6 21.69 10.98 11.20
C ASN A 6 20.76 11.23 10.03
N TYR A 7 21.15 10.87 8.80
CA TYR A 7 20.28 10.97 7.63
C TYR A 7 19.16 9.94 7.66
N VAL A 8 19.47 8.68 8.00
CA VAL A 8 18.49 7.60 8.11
C VAL A 8 17.46 7.89 9.21
N ARG A 9 17.88 8.56 10.29
CA ARG A 9 17.00 8.96 11.40
C ARG A 9 16.08 10.15 11.10
N LYS A 10 16.19 10.80 9.95
CA LYS A 10 15.27 11.91 9.60
C LYS A 10 13.88 11.39 9.29
N ASP A 11 12.87 12.13 9.73
CA ASP A 11 11.45 11.84 9.46
C ASP A 11 11.12 11.87 7.96
N THR A 12 11.78 12.75 7.20
CA THR A 12 11.58 12.88 5.76
C THR A 12 12.91 12.88 5.02
N TRP A 13 13.02 12.03 4.00
CA TRP A 13 14.18 11.99 3.11
C TRP A 13 13.93 12.85 1.87
N SER A 14 15.01 13.21 1.17
CA SER A 14 14.90 13.89 -0.12
C SER A 14 14.13 13.00 -1.12
N PRO A 15 13.14 13.55 -1.86
CA PRO A 15 12.38 12.78 -2.85
C PRO A 15 13.27 12.09 -3.90
N TYR A 16 14.37 12.73 -4.28
CA TYR A 16 15.33 12.18 -5.25
C TYR A 16 16.04 10.94 -4.71
N ILE A 17 16.47 10.97 -3.45
CA ILE A 17 17.18 9.85 -2.82
C ILE A 17 16.21 8.69 -2.58
N ALA A 18 15.02 8.98 -2.06
CA ALA A 18 13.98 7.97 -1.87
C ALA A 18 13.56 7.33 -3.21
N GLY A 19 13.43 8.13 -4.27
CA GLY A 19 13.11 7.65 -5.61
C GLY A 19 14.19 6.75 -6.22
N ILE A 20 15.46 7.13 -6.10
CA ILE A 20 16.59 6.30 -6.56
C ILE A 20 16.60 4.96 -5.83
N LEU A 21 16.48 4.97 -4.49
CA LEU A 21 16.46 3.74 -3.71
C LEU A 21 15.27 2.85 -4.04
N LEU A 22 14.09 3.43 -4.25
CA LEU A 22 12.90 2.70 -4.67
C LEU A 22 13.08 2.08 -6.07
N GLY A 23 13.73 2.80 -7.00
CA GLY A 23 14.10 2.26 -8.31
C GLY A 23 15.06 1.07 -8.21
N VAL A 24 16.09 1.18 -7.36
CA VAL A 24 17.02 0.06 -7.09
C VAL A 24 16.27 -1.14 -6.51
N VAL A 25 15.35 -0.93 -5.56
CA VAL A 25 14.51 -2.01 -5.02
C VAL A 25 13.62 -2.63 -6.10
N GLY A 26 13.05 -1.82 -7.00
CA GLY A 26 12.27 -2.31 -8.14
C GLY A 26 13.09 -3.20 -9.07
N VAL A 27 14.31 -2.79 -9.43
CA VAL A 27 15.22 -3.59 -10.25
C VAL A 27 15.62 -4.88 -9.54
N LEU A 28 15.96 -4.81 -8.25
CA LEU A 28 16.30 -6.00 -7.46
C LEU A 28 15.11 -6.96 -7.31
N ALA A 29 13.90 -6.45 -7.15
CA ALA A 29 12.70 -7.28 -7.08
C ALA A 29 12.52 -8.08 -8.37
N VAL A 30 12.63 -7.44 -9.54
CA VAL A 30 12.55 -8.13 -10.83
C VAL A 30 13.71 -9.10 -11.01
N TRP A 31 14.93 -8.71 -10.66
CA TRP A 31 16.11 -9.56 -10.81
C TRP A 31 16.07 -10.83 -9.95
N LEU A 32 15.58 -10.73 -8.71
CA LEU A 32 15.53 -11.86 -7.76
C LEU A 32 14.32 -12.76 -7.95
N SER A 33 13.18 -12.22 -8.39
CA SER A 33 11.90 -12.93 -8.35
C SER A 33 11.18 -13.04 -9.69
N ASN A 34 11.73 -12.41 -10.73
CA ASN A 34 11.12 -12.26 -12.04
C ASN A 34 9.67 -11.71 -11.99
N SER A 35 9.34 -11.01 -10.90
CA SER A 35 8.01 -10.48 -10.60
C SER A 35 8.09 -8.98 -10.37
N LEU A 36 7.08 -8.26 -10.87
CA LEU A 36 6.92 -6.82 -10.65
C LEU A 36 6.41 -6.53 -9.23
N LEU A 37 6.54 -5.29 -8.76
CA LEU A 37 6.10 -4.90 -7.42
C LEU A 37 4.56 -4.89 -7.32
N GLY A 38 3.97 -5.86 -6.64
CA GLY A 38 2.52 -5.96 -6.46
C GLY A 38 2.11 -6.18 -5.00
N ALA A 39 1.46 -5.20 -4.37
CA ALA A 39 0.92 -5.37 -3.02
C ALA A 39 -0.44 -6.10 -3.01
N SER A 40 -1.37 -5.72 -3.90
CA SER A 40 -2.74 -6.26 -3.93
C SER A 40 -2.80 -7.77 -4.15
N GLY A 41 -1.95 -8.31 -5.03
CA GLY A 41 -1.86 -9.75 -5.25
C GLY A 41 -1.33 -10.52 -4.03
N GLY A 42 -0.48 -9.91 -3.20
CA GLY A 42 -0.05 -10.49 -1.93
C GLY A 42 -1.22 -10.66 -0.95
N PHE A 43 -2.08 -9.64 -0.84
CA PHE A 43 -3.31 -9.72 -0.04
C PHE A 43 -4.30 -10.77 -0.56
N GLU A 44 -4.48 -10.85 -1.88
CA GLU A 44 -5.39 -11.82 -2.52
C GLU A 44 -4.91 -13.26 -2.32
N ASN A 45 -3.62 -13.54 -2.44
CA ASN A 45 -3.06 -14.87 -2.19
C ASN A 45 -3.20 -15.29 -0.72
N LEU A 46 -2.92 -14.37 0.22
CA LEU A 46 -3.14 -14.62 1.66
C LEU A 46 -4.61 -14.85 1.98
N ALA A 47 -5.51 -14.06 1.39
CA ALA A 47 -6.95 -14.24 1.53
C ALA A 47 -7.41 -15.58 0.92
N GLY A 48 -6.81 -16.01 -0.20
CA GLY A 48 -7.04 -17.32 -0.80
C GLY A 48 -6.64 -18.48 0.11
N ILE A 49 -5.47 -18.39 0.77
CA ILE A 49 -5.03 -19.40 1.75
C ILE A 49 -6.00 -19.49 2.92
N ALA A 50 -6.35 -18.35 3.53
CA ALA A 50 -7.29 -18.31 4.65
C ALA A 50 -8.69 -18.76 4.23
N GLY A 51 -9.14 -18.34 3.05
CA GLY A 51 -10.44 -18.68 2.49
C GLY A 51 -10.59 -20.16 2.18
N LYS A 52 -9.56 -20.79 1.59
CA LYS A 52 -9.54 -22.24 1.33
C LYS A 52 -9.56 -23.07 2.62
N ALA A 53 -8.98 -22.55 3.70
CA ALA A 53 -9.00 -23.21 5.01
C ALA A 53 -10.36 -23.11 5.73
N ILE A 54 -11.10 -22.02 5.53
CA ILE A 54 -12.38 -21.76 6.23
C ILE A 54 -13.60 -22.25 5.42
N ALA A 55 -13.61 -22.00 4.12
CA ALA A 55 -14.74 -22.27 3.23
C ALA A 55 -14.24 -22.73 1.85
N PRO A 56 -13.79 -23.99 1.71
CA PRO A 56 -13.18 -24.49 0.48
C PRO A 56 -14.11 -24.35 -0.75
N ASP A 57 -15.42 -24.53 -0.60
CA ASP A 57 -16.39 -24.47 -1.72
C ASP A 57 -16.57 -23.05 -2.29
N LEU A 58 -16.38 -22.00 -1.48
CA LEU A 58 -16.47 -20.61 -1.93
C LEU A 58 -15.16 -20.10 -2.53
N PHE A 59 -14.05 -20.74 -2.19
CA PHE A 59 -12.71 -20.35 -2.65
C PHE A 59 -12.15 -21.30 -3.71
N SER A 60 -12.85 -22.37 -4.09
CA SER A 60 -12.55 -23.21 -5.25
C SER A 60 -13.09 -22.62 -6.57
N ASN A 61 -13.03 -21.30 -6.72
CA ASN A 61 -13.51 -20.60 -7.91
C ASN A 61 -12.37 -20.34 -8.90
N MET A 62 -12.70 -20.12 -10.19
CA MET A 62 -11.71 -19.92 -11.26
C MET A 62 -10.68 -18.81 -10.92
N TYR A 63 -11.12 -17.78 -10.20
CA TYR A 63 -10.27 -16.69 -9.74
C TYR A 63 -9.16 -17.15 -8.78
N PHE A 64 -9.49 -17.86 -7.70
CA PHE A 64 -8.49 -18.34 -6.74
C PHE A 64 -7.74 -19.57 -7.23
N ASN A 65 -8.25 -20.30 -8.22
CA ASN A 65 -7.54 -21.45 -8.78
C ASN A 65 -6.54 -21.07 -9.89
N PHE A 66 -6.82 -20.04 -10.69
CA PHE A 66 -6.01 -19.71 -11.87
C PHE A 66 -5.46 -18.28 -11.91
N ILE A 67 -6.10 -17.33 -11.23
CA ILE A 67 -5.71 -15.91 -11.28
C ILE A 67 -4.87 -15.54 -10.05
N MET A 68 -5.27 -16.00 -8.86
CA MET A 68 -4.56 -15.78 -7.59
C MET A 68 -4.49 -17.08 -6.78
N PRO A 69 -3.53 -17.98 -7.08
CA PRO A 69 -3.39 -19.26 -6.40
C PRO A 69 -3.13 -19.05 -4.89
N PRO A 70 -3.74 -19.84 -4.00
CA PRO A 70 -3.59 -19.73 -2.56
C PRO A 70 -2.23 -20.29 -2.11
N GLU A 71 -1.16 -19.60 -2.50
CA GLU A 71 0.22 -19.96 -2.24
C GLU A 71 1.00 -18.74 -1.75
N ILE A 72 2.10 -18.99 -1.04
CA ILE A 72 3.01 -17.93 -0.60
C ILE A 72 3.83 -17.50 -1.82
N THR A 73 3.28 -16.56 -2.58
CA THR A 73 3.97 -15.96 -3.73
C THR A 73 4.99 -14.91 -3.28
N TRP A 74 5.87 -14.50 -4.19
CA TRP A 74 6.81 -13.42 -3.93
C TRP A 74 6.14 -12.13 -3.45
N ASN A 75 4.93 -11.83 -3.95
CA ASN A 75 4.15 -10.68 -3.50
C ASN A 75 3.78 -10.74 -2.01
N VAL A 76 3.58 -11.94 -1.46
CA VAL A 76 3.35 -12.13 -0.02
C VAL A 76 4.63 -11.83 0.77
N ILE A 77 5.79 -12.30 0.28
CA ILE A 77 7.09 -12.01 0.90
C ILE A 77 7.38 -10.50 0.87
N LEU A 78 7.13 -9.85 -0.27
CA LEU A 78 7.24 -8.39 -0.41
C LEU A 78 6.29 -7.68 0.56
N LEU A 79 5.05 -8.14 0.70
CA LEU A 79 4.08 -7.56 1.63
C LEU A 79 4.59 -7.61 3.09
N VAL A 80 5.10 -8.76 3.51
CA VAL A 80 5.71 -8.95 4.84
C VAL A 80 6.94 -8.06 4.99
N GLY A 81 7.78 -7.98 3.95
CA GLY A 81 8.95 -7.11 3.92
C GLY A 81 8.61 -5.62 4.03
N VAL A 82 7.54 -5.16 3.37
CA VAL A 82 7.05 -3.78 3.47
C VAL A 82 6.52 -3.50 4.89
N PHE A 83 5.81 -4.45 5.49
CA PHE A 83 5.30 -4.32 6.86
C PHE A 83 6.45 -4.15 7.87
N PHE A 84 7.41 -5.08 7.88
CA PHE A 84 8.55 -4.99 8.80
C PHE A 84 9.52 -3.88 8.44
N GLY A 85 9.73 -3.60 7.15
CA GLY A 85 10.58 -2.50 6.68
C GLY A 85 10.04 -1.13 7.09
N GLY A 86 8.72 -0.92 6.96
CA GLY A 86 8.05 0.29 7.45
C GLY A 86 8.13 0.43 8.96
N MET A 87 7.95 -0.68 9.69
CA MET A 87 8.09 -0.70 11.16
C MET A 87 9.51 -0.35 11.60
N LEU A 88 10.53 -0.92 10.96
CA LEU A 88 11.93 -0.58 11.21
C LEU A 88 12.23 0.88 10.86
N GLY A 89 11.72 1.38 9.73
CA GLY A 89 11.86 2.79 9.35
C GLY A 89 11.27 3.73 10.39
N ALA A 90 10.07 3.43 10.88
CA ALA A 90 9.41 4.20 11.95
C ALA A 90 10.17 4.09 13.29
N ALA A 91 10.72 2.92 13.61
CA ALA A 91 11.54 2.73 14.81
C ALA A 91 12.85 3.54 14.71
N THR A 92 13.51 3.54 13.55
CA THR A 92 14.77 4.27 13.34
C THR A 92 14.60 5.78 13.35
N SER A 93 13.48 6.30 12.84
CA SER A 93 13.16 7.74 12.89
C SER A 93 12.59 8.19 14.24
N GLY A 94 12.28 7.26 15.15
CA GLY A 94 11.64 7.59 16.42
C GLY A 94 10.17 7.99 16.29
N THR A 95 9.58 7.83 15.11
CA THR A 95 8.17 8.13 14.80
C THR A 95 7.23 6.97 15.12
N LEU A 96 7.77 5.82 15.57
CA LEU A 96 6.97 4.66 15.94
C LEU A 96 6.06 4.99 17.15
N LEU A 97 4.75 5.11 16.90
CA LEU A 97 3.74 5.37 17.93
C LEU A 97 3.17 4.08 18.55
N TRP A 98 3.91 2.97 18.49
CA TRP A 98 3.45 1.66 19.00
C TRP A 98 3.08 1.76 20.49
N GLY A 99 1.87 1.33 20.84
CA GLY A 99 1.39 1.29 22.22
C GLY A 99 1.02 2.64 22.86
N LYS A 100 1.16 3.78 22.16
CA LYS A 100 0.74 5.09 22.69
C LYS A 100 -0.79 5.24 22.63
N LYS A 101 -1.38 5.75 23.72
CA LYS A 101 -2.80 6.13 23.78
C LYS A 101 -3.05 7.18 22.70
N ASN A 102 -4.06 6.95 21.83
CA ASN A 102 -4.39 7.75 20.63
C ASN A 102 -3.44 7.63 19.42
N ALA A 103 -2.55 6.64 19.34
CA ALA A 103 -1.71 6.41 18.15
C ALA A 103 -2.53 6.27 16.85
N ALA A 104 -3.70 5.63 16.93
CA ALA A 104 -4.60 5.45 15.80
C ALA A 104 -5.28 6.76 15.34
N ASN A 105 -5.29 7.82 16.16
CA ASN A 105 -5.88 9.11 15.82
C ASN A 105 -5.01 10.28 16.32
N SER A 106 -3.74 10.29 15.91
CA SER A 106 -2.77 11.33 16.27
C SER A 106 -2.95 12.62 15.45
N ASP A 107 -3.54 12.52 14.26
CA ASP A 107 -3.64 13.61 13.29
C ASP A 107 -4.69 14.66 13.67
N GLU A 108 -4.25 15.91 13.86
CA GLU A 108 -5.14 17.04 14.16
C GLU A 108 -6.08 17.39 13.01
N GLN A 109 -5.64 17.23 11.76
CA GLN A 109 -6.46 17.51 10.57
C GLN A 109 -7.62 16.53 10.48
N TRP A 110 -7.37 15.25 10.81
CA TRP A 110 -8.42 14.25 10.91
C TRP A 110 -9.45 14.61 11.98
N LYS A 111 -9.00 15.02 13.17
CA LYS A 111 -9.90 15.39 14.29
C LYS A 111 -10.79 16.58 13.94
N ARG A 112 -10.27 17.58 13.25
CA ARG A 112 -11.06 18.74 12.78
C ARG A 112 -12.12 18.34 11.74
N THR A 113 -11.82 17.35 10.91
CA THR A 113 -12.73 16.90 9.86
C THR A 113 -13.72 15.85 10.35
N PHE A 114 -13.25 14.67 10.75
CA PHE A 114 -14.12 13.53 11.05
C PHE A 114 -14.46 13.37 12.54
N GLY A 115 -13.84 14.19 13.39
CA GLY A 115 -14.00 14.18 14.84
C GLY A 115 -12.93 13.37 15.57
N PRO A 116 -12.90 13.44 16.91
CA PRO A 116 -11.87 12.78 17.72
C PRO A 116 -12.07 11.26 17.87
N GLN A 117 -13.23 10.74 17.46
CA GLN A 117 -13.66 9.36 17.69
C GLN A 117 -12.84 8.35 16.87
N THR A 118 -12.06 7.50 17.54
CA THR A 118 -11.18 6.51 16.89
C THR A 118 -11.96 5.45 16.11
N TRP A 119 -13.15 5.04 16.59
CA TRP A 119 -13.95 4.02 15.90
C TRP A 119 -14.41 4.45 14.50
N ARG A 120 -14.70 5.75 14.30
CA ARG A 120 -15.08 6.30 12.99
C ARG A 120 -13.95 6.20 11.99
N ARG A 121 -12.71 6.41 12.45
CA ARG A 121 -11.51 6.27 11.62
C ARG A 121 -11.30 4.83 11.18
N TRP A 122 -11.47 3.87 12.09
CA TRP A 122 -11.41 2.45 11.74
C TRP A 122 -12.49 2.05 10.75
N LEU A 123 -13.73 2.51 10.94
CA LEU A 123 -14.82 2.21 10.02
C LEU A 123 -14.55 2.78 8.61
N ILE A 124 -14.16 4.05 8.52
CA ILE A 124 -13.83 4.68 7.23
C ILE A 124 -12.64 3.98 6.57
N ALA A 125 -11.59 3.66 7.33
CA ALA A 125 -10.43 2.95 6.80
C ALA A 125 -10.79 1.55 6.29
N PHE A 126 -11.65 0.83 7.01
CA PHE A 126 -12.10 -0.52 6.63
C PHE A 126 -12.96 -0.48 5.35
N VAL A 127 -13.97 0.39 5.30
CA VAL A 127 -14.82 0.55 4.10
C VAL A 127 -13.98 1.02 2.91
N GLY A 128 -13.06 1.97 3.14
CA GLY A 128 -12.13 2.44 2.12
C GLY A 128 -11.22 1.31 1.60
N ALA A 129 -10.71 0.44 2.48
CA ALA A 129 -9.90 -0.70 2.09
C ALA A 129 -10.67 -1.71 1.23
N ILE A 130 -11.95 -1.98 1.55
CA ILE A 130 -12.81 -2.85 0.72
C ILE A 130 -12.97 -2.26 -0.69
N VAL A 131 -13.30 -0.97 -0.78
CA VAL A 131 -13.48 -0.29 -2.07
C VAL A 131 -12.17 -0.29 -2.87
N LEU A 132 -11.03 -0.03 -2.21
CA LEU A 132 -9.71 -0.04 -2.85
C LEU A 132 -9.34 -1.43 -3.38
N GLN A 133 -9.58 -2.49 -2.61
CA GLN A 133 -9.27 -3.85 -3.07
C GLN A 133 -10.17 -4.28 -4.22
N PHE A 134 -11.47 -3.97 -4.13
CA PHE A 134 -12.42 -4.25 -5.21
C PHE A 134 -12.03 -3.51 -6.50
N ALA A 135 -11.68 -2.22 -6.40
CA ALA A 135 -11.22 -1.44 -7.55
C ALA A 135 -9.89 -1.94 -8.11
N ALA A 136 -8.95 -2.37 -7.24
CA ALA A 136 -7.69 -2.96 -7.67
C ALA A 136 -7.90 -4.26 -8.45
N GLY A 137 -8.87 -5.09 -8.05
CA GLY A 137 -9.27 -6.28 -8.79
C GLY A 137 -9.80 -5.96 -10.19
N ILE A 138 -10.66 -4.94 -10.31
CA ILE A 138 -11.19 -4.48 -11.62
C ILE A 138 -10.08 -3.90 -12.49
N ALA A 139 -9.17 -3.11 -11.91
CA ALA A 139 -8.07 -2.48 -12.62
C ALA A 139 -6.95 -3.48 -13.00
N GLY A 140 -6.96 -4.69 -12.44
CA GLY A 140 -5.90 -5.67 -12.61
C GLY A 140 -4.61 -5.33 -11.86
N GLY A 141 -4.66 -4.43 -10.86
CA GLY A 141 -3.50 -4.05 -10.08
C GLY A 141 -3.71 -2.84 -9.17
N CYS A 142 -2.72 -2.59 -8.33
CA CYS A 142 -2.66 -1.44 -7.42
C CYS A 142 -1.59 -0.43 -7.85
N THR A 143 -1.42 0.65 -7.08
CA THR A 143 -0.43 1.71 -7.35
C THR A 143 0.99 1.17 -7.55
N SER A 144 1.43 0.19 -6.75
CA SER A 144 2.78 -0.37 -6.91
C SER A 144 2.94 -1.13 -8.24
N GLY A 145 1.89 -1.80 -8.70
CA GLY A 145 1.91 -2.59 -9.92
C GLY A 145 1.73 -1.70 -11.16
N LEU A 146 0.64 -0.94 -11.22
CA LEU A 146 0.26 -0.19 -12.40
C LEU A 146 1.03 1.13 -12.54
N ALA A 147 1.30 1.84 -11.44
CA ALA A 147 2.00 3.13 -11.50
C ALA A 147 3.52 2.95 -11.40
N ILE A 148 4.02 2.29 -10.34
CA ILE A 148 5.48 2.16 -10.13
C ILE A 148 6.07 1.19 -11.15
N SER A 149 5.59 -0.06 -11.17
CA SER A 149 6.15 -1.08 -12.07
C SER A 149 5.83 -0.81 -13.54
N GLY A 150 4.59 -0.40 -13.84
CA GLY A 150 4.23 0.05 -15.19
C GLY A 150 5.02 1.29 -15.64
N GLY A 151 5.31 2.22 -14.72
CA GLY A 151 6.15 3.39 -15.00
C GLY A 151 7.60 3.04 -15.30
N MET A 152 8.19 2.07 -14.59
CA MET A 152 9.53 1.54 -14.89
C MET A 152 9.62 0.95 -16.31
N LEU A 153 8.54 0.30 -16.77
CA LEU A 153 8.44 -0.28 -18.10
C LEU A 153 8.03 0.74 -19.19
N LEU A 154 7.79 2.01 -18.81
CA LEU A 154 7.21 3.04 -19.68
C LEU A 154 5.92 2.58 -20.38
N ALA A 155 5.12 1.75 -19.71
CA ALA A 155 3.87 1.25 -20.26
C ALA A 155 2.87 2.42 -20.44
N PRO A 156 2.24 2.60 -21.62
CA PRO A 156 1.25 3.66 -21.84
C PRO A 156 0.08 3.60 -20.84
N SER A 157 -0.31 2.39 -20.44
CA SER A 157 -1.36 2.14 -19.44
C SER A 157 -1.01 2.71 -18.06
N ALA A 158 0.28 2.77 -17.70
CA ALA A 158 0.72 3.32 -16.43
C ALA A 158 0.44 4.83 -16.36
N PHE A 159 0.71 5.56 -17.45
CA PHE A 159 0.46 7.01 -17.50
C PHE A 159 -1.04 7.33 -17.46
N LEU A 160 -1.87 6.54 -18.14
CA LEU A 160 -3.33 6.66 -18.07
C LEU A 160 -3.84 6.40 -16.65
N PHE A 161 -3.34 5.34 -16.01
CA PHE A 161 -3.70 4.99 -14.64
C PHE A 161 -3.28 6.07 -13.64
N ILE A 162 -2.05 6.58 -13.74
CA ILE A 162 -1.54 7.68 -12.91
C ILE A 162 -2.42 8.93 -13.07
N ALA A 163 -2.70 9.34 -14.31
CA ALA A 163 -3.55 10.49 -14.57
C ALA A 163 -4.96 10.32 -13.99
N GLY A 164 -5.59 9.16 -14.19
CA GLY A 164 -6.90 8.85 -13.64
C GLY A 164 -6.93 8.80 -12.11
N MET A 165 -5.90 8.23 -11.48
CA MET A 165 -5.75 8.18 -10.02
C MET A 165 -5.62 9.58 -9.43
N PHE A 166 -4.77 10.44 -10.00
CA PHE A 166 -4.61 11.81 -9.50
C PHE A 166 -5.87 12.64 -9.73
N ALA A 167 -6.50 12.55 -10.91
CA ALA A 167 -7.74 13.28 -11.20
C ALA A 167 -8.86 12.90 -10.21
N SER A 168 -9.11 11.60 -10.03
CA SER A 168 -10.12 11.09 -9.09
C SER A 168 -9.78 11.42 -7.64
N GLY A 169 -8.51 11.33 -7.24
CA GLY A 169 -8.04 11.68 -5.91
C GLY A 169 -8.24 13.16 -5.59
N ILE A 170 -7.92 14.06 -6.53
CA ILE A 170 -8.15 15.49 -6.39
C ILE A 170 -9.65 15.79 -6.26
N VAL A 171 -10.48 15.21 -7.13
CA VAL A 171 -11.94 15.40 -7.06
C VAL A 171 -12.49 14.90 -5.73
N THR A 172 -12.07 13.73 -5.27
CA THR A 172 -12.50 13.15 -3.99
C THR A 172 -12.08 14.02 -2.82
N ALA A 173 -10.83 14.51 -2.81
CA ALA A 173 -10.34 15.43 -1.79
C ALA A 173 -11.14 16.73 -1.78
N LEU A 174 -11.44 17.30 -2.95
CA LEU A 174 -12.27 18.48 -3.06
C LEU A 174 -13.69 18.23 -2.55
N VAL A 175 -14.31 17.09 -2.83
CA VAL A 175 -15.67 16.78 -2.35
C VAL A 175 -15.69 16.61 -0.82
N ILE A 176 -14.72 15.89 -0.26
CA ILE A 176 -14.66 15.56 1.17
C ILE A 176 -14.26 16.79 2.01
N TYR A 177 -13.26 17.55 1.58
CA TYR A 177 -12.66 18.62 2.37
C TYR A 177 -13.11 20.03 1.97
N ARG A 178 -13.92 20.22 0.91
CA ARG A 178 -14.31 21.55 0.36
C ARG A 178 -14.77 22.57 1.39
N ARG A 179 -15.46 22.12 2.44
CA ARG A 179 -16.10 22.98 3.44
C ARG A 179 -15.29 23.12 4.74
N ARG A 180 -14.09 22.54 4.80
CA ARG A 180 -13.27 22.47 6.03
C ARG A 180 -11.82 22.89 5.85
N PHE A 181 -11.50 23.49 4.69
CA PHE A 181 -10.34 24.34 4.51
C PHE A 181 -10.70 25.78 4.84
#